data_AF-A0A8I6RHH5-F1
#
_entry.id   AF-A0A8I6RHH5-F1
#
_cell.length_a   1.000
_cell.length_b   1.000
_cell.length_c   1.000
_cell.angle_alpha   90.00
_cell.angle_beta   90.00
_cell.angle_gamma   90.00
#
_symmetry.space_group_name_H-M   'P 1'
#
loop_
_entity.id
_entity.type
_entity.pdbx_description
1 polymer ?
#
loop_
_entity_poly.entity_id
_entity_poly.type
_entity_poly.pdbx_seq_one_letter_code
_entity_poly.pdbx_strand_id
1 'polypeptide(L)'
;MNQPMLKSRDCKDPKDELYDWLNNFEFSKPKKNLARDFSDAVLMAELLKKHFPRFVELHNYPPANSQFNKLKNWITLNDKVLTKIGLPQQMTTLQEAASANKQFIEDILLAVKEKLDEIDRLKKVTESDQSNITITEVPYEEHSLVLQELMEKKEEAATLQAKVSHLEAMLELKDQRITDLSIQLKRCTCHK
;
A
#
# COMPACT_ATOMS: atom_id res chain seq x y z
N MET A 1 -32.98 -38.40 -27.65
CA MET A 1 -31.51 -38.42 -27.54
C MET A 1 -31.07 -37.06 -27.04
N ASN A 2 -30.74 -36.99 -25.75
CA ASN A 2 -30.25 -35.80 -25.08
C ASN A 2 -28.77 -35.62 -25.38
N GLN A 3 -28.39 -34.46 -25.92
CA GLN A 3 -27.10 -33.85 -25.63
C GLN A 3 -27.34 -32.34 -25.44
N PRO A 4 -27.34 -31.83 -24.20
CA PRO A 4 -27.24 -30.40 -23.98
C PRO A 4 -25.80 -29.98 -24.25
N MET A 5 -25.65 -29.04 -25.18
CA MET A 5 -24.44 -28.26 -25.39
C MET A 5 -23.96 -27.76 -24.01
N LEU A 6 -22.80 -28.24 -23.58
CA LEU A 6 -22.06 -27.66 -22.46
C LEU A 6 -21.91 -26.17 -22.77
N LYS A 7 -22.65 -25.32 -22.04
CA LYS A 7 -22.35 -23.90 -21.94
C LYS A 7 -20.89 -23.80 -21.54
N SER A 8 -20.07 -23.38 -22.50
CA SER A 8 -18.70 -22.97 -22.29
C SER A 8 -18.66 -22.13 -21.02
N ARG A 9 -17.81 -22.52 -20.06
CA ARG A 9 -17.46 -21.67 -18.93
C ARG A 9 -17.14 -20.30 -19.50
N ASP A 10 -17.84 -19.26 -19.05
CA ASP A 10 -17.54 -17.87 -19.40
C ASP A 10 -16.08 -17.60 -19.00
N CYS A 11 -15.18 -17.77 -19.97
CA CYS A 11 -13.80 -17.29 -19.90
C CYS A 11 -13.88 -15.86 -20.41
N LYS A 12 -14.40 -14.95 -19.57
CA LYS A 12 -14.30 -13.53 -19.86
C LYS A 12 -12.80 -13.22 -19.96
N ASP A 13 -12.38 -12.55 -21.03
CA ASP A 13 -11.01 -12.09 -21.15
C ASP A 13 -10.72 -11.21 -19.92
N PRO A 14 -9.55 -11.34 -19.24
CA PRO A 14 -9.18 -10.46 -18.13
C PRO A 14 -9.39 -8.97 -18.43
N LYS A 15 -9.30 -8.59 -19.72
CA LYS A 15 -9.57 -7.24 -20.20
C LYS A 15 -11.05 -6.87 -20.18
N ASP A 16 -11.96 -7.79 -20.50
CA ASP A 16 -13.41 -7.55 -20.45
C ASP A 16 -13.89 -7.33 -19.00
N GLU A 17 -13.35 -8.09 -18.05
CA GLU A 17 -13.61 -7.86 -16.62
C GLU A 17 -13.07 -6.52 -16.13
N LEU A 18 -11.94 -6.07 -16.68
CA LEU A 18 -11.39 -4.75 -16.40
C LEU A 18 -12.32 -3.63 -16.91
N TYR A 19 -12.91 -3.78 -18.11
CA TYR A 19 -13.88 -2.81 -18.64
C TYR A 19 -15.16 -2.76 -17.80
N ASP A 20 -15.69 -3.92 -17.40
CA ASP A 20 -16.85 -4.02 -16.50
C ASP A 20 -16.56 -3.34 -15.16
N TRP A 21 -15.39 -3.63 -14.56
CA TRP A 21 -14.94 -2.99 -13.31
C TRP A 21 -14.81 -1.48 -13.46
N LEU A 22 -14.21 -1.00 -14.56
CA LEU A 22 -14.09 0.42 -14.85
C LEU A 22 -15.43 1.12 -15.07
N ASN A 23 -16.48 0.43 -15.50
CA ASN A 23 -17.81 1.00 -15.67
C ASN A 23 -18.53 1.22 -14.33
N ASN A 24 -18.15 0.49 -13.28
CA ASN A 24 -18.70 0.67 -11.94
C ASN A 24 -18.25 1.98 -11.28
N PHE A 25 -17.24 2.66 -11.82
CA PHE A 25 -16.77 3.93 -11.30
C PHE A 25 -17.42 5.10 -12.04
N GLU A 26 -18.01 6.01 -11.28
CA GLU A 26 -18.43 7.31 -11.80
C GLU A 26 -17.21 8.21 -12.04
N PHE A 27 -16.88 8.50 -13.30
CA PHE A 27 -15.82 9.45 -13.67
C PHE A 27 -16.43 10.81 -13.99
N SER A 28 -15.62 11.86 -13.86
CA SER A 28 -16.00 13.23 -14.21
C SER A 28 -16.38 13.38 -15.69
N LYS A 29 -15.95 12.46 -16.56
CA LYS A 29 -16.18 12.51 -18.01
C LYS A 29 -16.59 11.14 -18.56
N PRO A 30 -17.48 11.09 -19.57
CA PRO A 30 -17.84 9.85 -20.24
C PRO A 30 -16.64 9.30 -21.03
N LYS A 31 -16.25 8.06 -20.73
CA LYS A 31 -15.17 7.37 -21.41
C LYS A 31 -15.64 6.93 -22.79
N LYS A 32 -14.91 7.30 -23.84
CA LYS A 32 -15.16 6.79 -25.21
C LYS A 32 -13.97 5.98 -25.72
N ASN A 33 -12.75 6.36 -25.33
CA ASN A 33 -11.54 5.69 -25.75
C ASN A 33 -10.58 5.58 -24.56
N LEU A 34 -10.48 4.39 -23.97
CA LEU A 34 -9.65 4.12 -22.80
C LEU A 34 -8.22 4.65 -22.97
N ALA A 35 -7.58 4.33 -24.09
CA ALA A 35 -6.17 4.67 -24.30
C ALA A 35 -5.96 6.19 -24.38
N ARG A 36 -6.87 6.90 -25.06
CA ARG A 36 -6.79 8.36 -25.16
C ARG A 36 -7.15 9.04 -23.85
N ASP A 37 -8.23 8.63 -23.22
CA ASP A 37 -8.80 9.29 -22.06
C ASP A 37 -7.93 9.06 -20.80
N PHE A 38 -7.13 7.98 -20.75
CA PHE A 38 -6.14 7.74 -19.69
C PHE A 38 -4.73 8.25 -20.02
N SER A 39 -4.46 8.69 -21.25
CA SER A 39 -3.10 9.05 -21.69
C SER A 39 -2.47 10.21 -20.91
N ASP A 40 -3.27 11.10 -20.31
CA ASP A 40 -2.79 12.23 -19.52
C ASP A 40 -2.71 11.97 -18.00
N ALA A 41 -2.95 10.71 -17.60
CA ALA A 41 -2.99 10.22 -16.22
C ALA A 41 -4.08 10.84 -15.31
N VAL A 42 -4.91 11.77 -15.80
CA VAL A 42 -5.90 12.46 -14.96
C VAL A 42 -7.02 11.51 -14.54
N LEU A 43 -7.57 10.73 -15.46
CA LEU A 43 -8.57 9.71 -15.12
C LEU A 43 -8.00 8.61 -14.21
N MET A 44 -6.71 8.30 -14.35
CA MET A 44 -6.03 7.37 -13.45
C MET A 44 -5.92 7.96 -12.04
N ALA A 45 -5.57 9.24 -11.92
CA ALA A 45 -5.54 9.94 -10.65
C ALA A 45 -6.94 10.01 -10.01
N GLU A 46 -7.99 10.31 -10.76
CA GLU A 46 -9.38 10.30 -10.27
C GLU A 46 -9.77 8.93 -9.71
N LEU A 47 -9.44 7.84 -10.43
CA LEU A 47 -9.70 6.48 -9.97
C LEU A 47 -8.95 6.18 -8.66
N LEU A 48 -7.66 6.50 -8.60
CA LEU A 48 -6.84 6.27 -7.42
C LEU A 48 -7.26 7.15 -6.24
N LYS A 49 -7.80 8.35 -6.47
CA LYS A 49 -8.25 9.27 -5.41
C LYS A 49 -9.36 8.66 -4.55
N LYS A 50 -10.25 7.86 -5.15
CA LYS A 50 -11.37 7.21 -4.43
C LYS A 50 -10.89 6.22 -3.38
N HIS A 51 -9.81 5.48 -3.68
CA HIS A 51 -9.27 4.46 -2.77
C HIS A 51 -8.10 4.96 -1.92
N PHE A 52 -7.34 5.93 -2.45
CA PHE A 52 -6.12 6.47 -1.84
C PHE A 52 -6.18 8.00 -1.72
N PRO A 53 -7.16 8.57 -1.00
CA PRO A 53 -7.36 10.02 -0.95
C PRO A 53 -6.17 10.78 -0.37
N ARG A 54 -5.32 10.14 0.43
CA ARG A 54 -4.13 10.74 1.04
C ARG A 54 -2.93 10.87 0.09
N PHE A 55 -2.84 10.02 -0.94
CA PHE A 55 -1.69 10.02 -1.85
C PHE A 55 -1.96 10.80 -3.14
N VAL A 56 -3.24 10.94 -3.51
CA VAL A 56 -3.62 11.63 -4.74
C VAL A 56 -4.13 13.03 -4.43
N GLU A 57 -3.45 14.02 -4.97
CA GLU A 57 -3.85 15.42 -4.98
C GLU A 57 -4.18 15.84 -6.41
N LEU A 58 -5.48 15.96 -6.75
CA LEU A 58 -5.92 16.18 -8.13
C LEU A 58 -5.36 17.47 -8.77
N HIS A 59 -5.04 18.49 -7.97
CA HIS A 59 -4.44 19.74 -8.46
C HIS A 59 -3.03 19.54 -9.06
N ASN A 60 -2.35 18.42 -8.76
CA ASN A 60 -1.05 18.09 -9.33
C ASN A 60 -1.13 17.50 -10.75
N TYR A 61 -2.34 17.15 -11.22
CA TYR A 61 -2.56 16.48 -12.49
C TYR A 61 -3.47 17.31 -13.40
N PRO A 62 -3.00 18.46 -13.91
CA PRO A 62 -3.78 19.24 -14.85
C PRO A 62 -3.98 18.46 -16.16
N PRO A 63 -5.17 18.53 -16.79
CA PRO A 63 -5.42 17.94 -18.11
C PRO A 63 -4.40 18.43 -19.14
N ALA A 64 -3.78 17.48 -19.85
CA ALA A 64 -2.64 17.78 -20.70
C ALA A 64 -2.79 17.14 -22.08
N ASN A 65 -2.66 17.97 -23.13
CA ASN A 65 -2.64 17.51 -24.52
C ASN A 65 -1.21 17.31 -25.06
N SER A 66 -0.22 18.01 -24.48
CA SER A 66 1.19 17.90 -24.86
C SER A 66 1.81 16.61 -24.33
N GLN A 67 2.50 15.87 -25.18
CA GLN A 67 3.19 14.63 -24.81
C GLN A 67 4.11 14.80 -23.60
N PHE A 68 4.85 15.90 -23.54
CA PHE A 68 5.74 16.21 -22.42
C PHE A 68 4.97 16.37 -21.10
N ASN A 69 3.83 17.07 -21.13
CA ASN A 69 3.01 17.29 -19.93
C ASN A 69 2.28 16.02 -19.51
N LYS A 70 1.82 15.19 -20.45
CA LYS A 70 1.28 13.86 -20.16
C LYS A 70 2.30 12.99 -19.45
N LEU A 71 3.53 12.93 -19.96
CA LEU A 71 4.61 12.20 -19.33
C LEU A 71 4.92 12.73 -17.93
N LYS A 72 4.96 14.06 -17.75
CA LYS A 72 5.14 14.68 -16.44
C LYS A 72 4.03 14.27 -15.45
N ASN A 73 2.77 14.22 -15.88
CA ASN A 73 1.66 13.74 -15.06
C ASN A 73 1.87 12.28 -14.66
N TRP A 74 2.26 11.41 -15.60
CA TRP A 74 2.55 10.00 -15.34
C TRP A 74 3.72 9.79 -14.37
N ILE A 75 4.82 10.53 -14.52
CA ILE A 75 5.96 10.49 -13.59
C ILE A 75 5.51 10.93 -12.19
N THR A 76 4.77 12.04 -12.12
CA THR A 76 4.26 12.55 -10.84
C THR A 76 3.32 11.53 -10.17
N LEU A 77 2.51 10.82 -10.95
CA LEU A 77 1.62 9.78 -10.45
C LEU A 77 2.42 8.58 -9.94
N ASN A 78 3.47 8.19 -10.67
CA ASN A 78 4.34 7.10 -10.27
C ASN A 78 5.05 7.39 -8.94
N ASP A 79 5.64 8.56 -8.79
CA ASP A 79 6.45 8.89 -7.62
C ASP A 79 5.60 9.13 -6.37
N LYS A 80 4.47 9.83 -6.53
CA LYS A 80 3.59 10.18 -5.40
C LYS A 80 2.65 9.06 -5.00
N VAL A 81 2.20 8.23 -5.95
CA VAL A 81 1.09 7.29 -5.74
C VAL A 81 1.52 5.86 -6.00
N LEU A 82 1.95 5.53 -7.23
CA LEU A 82 2.21 4.12 -7.61
C LEU A 82 3.33 3.49 -6.78
N THR A 83 4.40 4.24 -6.52
CA THR A 83 5.49 3.79 -5.65
C THR A 83 5.03 3.57 -4.21
N LYS A 84 4.07 4.37 -3.71
CA LYS A 84 3.54 4.26 -2.34
C LYS A 84 2.61 3.06 -2.15
N ILE A 85 1.90 2.67 -3.20
CA ILE A 85 1.04 1.47 -3.21
C ILE A 85 1.82 0.20 -3.63
N GLY A 86 3.14 0.30 -3.82
CA GLY A 86 4.00 -0.84 -4.16
C GLY A 86 3.99 -1.26 -5.63
N LEU A 87 3.62 -0.36 -6.54
CA LEU A 87 3.56 -0.57 -8.00
C LEU A 87 4.49 0.37 -8.79
N PRO A 88 5.80 0.43 -8.51
CA PRO A 88 6.71 1.30 -9.26
C PRO A 88 6.74 0.91 -10.75
N GLN A 89 6.55 1.90 -11.64
CA GLN A 89 6.58 1.71 -13.08
C GLN A 89 7.89 2.21 -13.69
N GLN A 90 8.36 1.54 -14.74
CA GLN A 90 9.55 1.97 -15.48
C GLN A 90 9.23 3.17 -16.37
N MET A 91 10.24 4.02 -16.62
CA MET A 91 10.10 5.21 -17.47
C MET A 91 9.56 4.88 -18.87
N THR A 92 9.99 3.76 -19.46
CA THR A 92 9.51 3.28 -20.76
C THR A 92 8.00 3.03 -20.75
N THR A 93 7.49 2.32 -19.75
CA THR A 93 6.05 2.09 -19.55
C THR A 93 5.28 3.41 -19.42
N LEU A 94 5.84 4.38 -18.68
CA LEU A 94 5.22 5.70 -18.50
C LEU A 94 5.18 6.50 -19.81
N GLN A 95 6.23 6.42 -20.63
CA GLN A 95 6.29 7.06 -21.94
C GLN A 95 5.29 6.44 -22.93
N GLU A 96 5.15 5.12 -22.92
CA GLU A 96 4.17 4.41 -23.74
C GLU A 96 2.73 4.74 -23.32
N ALA A 97 2.47 4.76 -22.00
CA ALA A 97 1.18 5.18 -21.46
C ALA A 97 0.84 6.63 -21.84
N ALA A 98 1.82 7.54 -21.75
CA ALA A 98 1.66 8.94 -22.18
C ALA A 98 1.37 9.06 -23.69
N SER A 99 1.90 8.13 -24.50
CA SER A 99 1.68 8.05 -25.95
C SER A 99 0.32 7.45 -26.34
N ALA A 100 -0.57 7.23 -25.36
CA ALA A 100 -1.86 6.56 -25.54
C ALA A 100 -1.72 5.12 -26.05
N ASN A 101 -0.66 4.41 -25.64
CA ASN A 101 -0.55 2.98 -25.92
C ASN A 101 -1.51 2.19 -25.02
N LYS A 102 -2.51 1.58 -25.66
CA LYS A 102 -3.59 0.86 -24.98
C LYS A 102 -3.06 -0.26 -24.07
N GLN A 103 -2.07 -1.03 -24.52
CA GLN A 103 -1.59 -2.20 -23.80
C GLN A 103 -0.99 -1.82 -22.44
N PHE A 104 -0.10 -0.82 -22.41
CA PHE A 104 0.55 -0.37 -21.18
C PHE A 104 -0.44 0.28 -20.19
N ILE A 105 -1.45 0.99 -20.71
CA ILE A 105 -2.51 1.56 -19.88
C ILE A 105 -3.34 0.43 -19.23
N GLU A 106 -3.72 -0.59 -19.99
CA GLU A 106 -4.43 -1.77 -19.47
C GLU A 106 -3.60 -2.51 -18.42
N ASP A 107 -2.30 -2.70 -18.65
CA ASP A 107 -1.41 -3.40 -17.72
C ASP A 107 -1.30 -2.66 -16.37
N ILE A 108 -1.15 -1.34 -16.39
CA ILE A 108 -1.14 -0.51 -15.16
C ILE A 108 -2.50 -0.59 -14.47
N LEU A 109 -3.60 -0.51 -15.22
CA LEU A 109 -4.96 -0.59 -14.67
C LEU A 109 -5.23 -1.94 -14.01
N LEU A 110 -4.76 -3.04 -14.62
CA LEU A 110 -4.90 -4.38 -14.06
C LEU A 110 -4.10 -4.51 -12.76
N ALA A 111 -2.86 -4.04 -12.74
CA ALA A 111 -2.02 -4.04 -11.53
C ALA A 111 -2.66 -3.21 -10.41
N VAL A 112 -3.24 -2.05 -10.73
CA VAL A 112 -3.99 -1.23 -9.78
C VAL A 112 -5.22 -1.98 -9.27
N LYS A 113 -6.01 -2.60 -10.15
CA LYS A 113 -7.19 -3.38 -9.77
C LYS A 113 -6.83 -4.51 -8.80
N GLU A 114 -5.79 -5.29 -9.10
CA GLU A 114 -5.33 -6.36 -8.23
C GLU A 114 -4.94 -5.85 -6.84
N LYS A 115 -4.26 -4.70 -6.77
CA LYS A 115 -3.91 -4.08 -5.48
C LYS A 115 -5.11 -3.56 -4.71
N LEU A 116 -6.12 -3.03 -5.39
CA LEU A 116 -7.36 -2.61 -4.75
C LEU A 116 -8.13 -3.83 -4.21
N ASP A 117 -8.22 -4.90 -4.98
CA ASP A 117 -8.86 -6.15 -4.56
C ASP A 117 -8.14 -6.77 -3.35
N GLU A 118 -6.80 -6.72 -3.31
CA GLU A 118 -5.98 -7.17 -2.17
C GLU A 118 -6.29 -6.36 -0.90
N ILE A 119 -6.36 -5.03 -1.02
CA ILE A 119 -6.66 -4.13 0.11
C ILE A 119 -8.08 -4.35 0.62
N ASP A 120 -9.07 -4.49 -0.26
CA ASP A 120 -10.45 -4.72 0.14
C ASP A 120 -10.65 -6.09 0.80
N ARG A 121 -9.87 -7.11 0.42
CA ARG A 121 -9.81 -8.40 1.14
C ARG A 121 -9.22 -8.24 2.54
N LEU A 122 -8.14 -7.47 2.69
CA LEU A 122 -7.52 -7.20 3.98
C LEU A 122 -8.45 -6.41 4.93
N LYS A 123 -9.21 -5.45 4.40
CA LYS A 123 -10.22 -4.72 5.18
C LYS A 123 -11.32 -5.65 5.71
N LYS A 124 -11.85 -6.55 4.89
CA LYS A 124 -12.89 -7.52 5.29
C LYS A 124 -12.45 -8.48 6.41
N VAL A 125 -11.16 -8.81 6.51
CA VAL A 125 -10.62 -9.65 7.60
C VAL A 125 -10.52 -8.86 8.91
N THR A 126 -10.37 -7.53 8.83
CA THR A 126 -10.26 -6.65 10.01
C THR A 126 -11.65 -6.24 10.53
N GLU A 127 -12.65 -6.21 9.65
CA GLU A 127 -14.04 -5.83 9.97
C GLU A 127 -14.83 -6.90 10.77
N SER A 128 -14.34 -8.14 10.89
CA SER A 128 -15.01 -9.17 11.72
C SER A 128 -14.80 -8.99 13.24
N ASP A 129 -13.86 -8.15 13.66
CA ASP A 129 -13.60 -7.90 15.09
C ASP A 129 -13.94 -6.47 15.56
N GLN A 130 -14.20 -5.50 14.68
CA GLN A 130 -14.69 -4.18 15.09
C GLN A 130 -15.63 -3.59 14.04
N SER A 131 -16.87 -3.36 14.47
CA SER A 131 -17.94 -2.72 13.71
C SER A 131 -17.55 -1.33 13.17
N ASN A 132 -17.76 -1.15 11.87
CA ASN A 132 -17.93 0.10 11.12
C ASN A 132 -16.77 1.10 11.08
N ILE A 133 -15.90 0.98 10.07
CA ILE A 133 -15.24 2.16 9.46
C ILE A 133 -15.30 2.05 7.93
N THR A 134 -16.36 2.62 7.36
CA THR A 134 -16.40 2.99 5.94
C THR A 134 -15.54 4.23 5.75
N ILE A 135 -14.35 4.07 5.15
CA ILE A 135 -13.44 5.20 4.86
C ILE A 135 -13.95 5.96 3.63
N THR A 136 -14.80 6.95 3.86
CA THR A 136 -14.94 8.15 3.04
C THR A 136 -14.57 9.33 3.93
N GLU A 137 -13.50 10.05 3.58
CA GLU A 137 -13.01 11.27 4.25
C GLU A 137 -12.88 11.17 5.79
N VAL A 138 -11.74 10.71 6.28
CA VAL A 138 -11.46 10.76 7.73
C VAL A 138 -11.29 12.23 8.16
N PRO A 139 -12.16 12.78 9.02
CA PRO A 139 -12.01 14.12 9.59
C PRO A 139 -10.71 14.20 10.41
N TYR A 140 -10.13 15.40 10.45
CA TYR A 140 -8.85 15.71 11.11
C TYR A 140 -8.75 15.26 12.58
N GLU A 141 -9.88 15.04 13.25
CA GLU A 141 -9.98 14.66 14.67
C GLU A 141 -9.56 13.20 14.95
N GLU A 142 -9.87 12.25 14.06
CA GLU A 142 -9.54 10.83 14.27
C GLU A 142 -8.04 10.56 14.09
N HIS A 143 -7.39 11.30 13.19
CA HIS A 143 -5.93 11.27 13.03
C HIS A 143 -5.20 11.83 14.26
N SER A 144 -5.78 12.81 14.97
CA SER A 144 -5.20 13.36 16.19
C SER A 144 -5.18 12.34 17.33
N LEU A 145 -6.25 11.54 17.47
CA LEU A 145 -6.33 10.49 18.48
C LEU A 145 -5.33 9.36 18.20
N VAL A 146 -5.22 8.92 16.94
CA VAL A 146 -4.26 7.89 16.55
C VAL A 146 -2.81 8.37 16.73
N LEU A 147 -2.52 9.64 16.44
CA LEU A 147 -1.20 10.22 16.71
C LEU A 147 -0.90 10.28 18.21
N GLN A 148 -1.88 10.66 19.03
CA GLN A 148 -1.73 10.69 20.49
C GLN A 148 -1.49 9.29 21.05
N GLU A 149 -2.29 8.31 20.64
CA GLU A 149 -2.12 6.91 21.06
C GLU A 149 -0.75 6.36 20.61
N LEU A 150 -0.28 6.71 19.42
CA LEU A 150 1.05 6.32 18.94
C LEU A 150 2.18 6.98 19.76
N MET A 151 1.99 8.24 20.19
CA MET A 151 2.92 8.93 21.09
C MET A 151 2.95 8.27 22.48
N GLU A 152 1.80 7.95 23.04
CA GLU A 152 1.67 7.24 24.33
C GLU A 152 2.33 5.86 24.26
N LYS A 153 2.10 5.12 23.17
CA LYS A 153 2.74 3.81 22.94
C LYS A 153 4.25 3.93 22.75
N LYS A 154 4.75 5.00 22.14
CA LYS A 154 6.20 5.26 22.03
C LYS A 154 6.83 5.57 23.39
N GLU A 155 6.15 6.29 24.26
CA GLU A 155 6.62 6.57 25.62
C GLU A 155 6.61 5.31 26.50
N GLU A 156 5.59 4.46 26.36
CA GLU A 156 5.52 3.16 27.01
C GLU A 156 6.70 2.26 26.58
N ALA A 157 6.99 2.22 25.27
CA ALA A 157 8.13 1.49 24.73
C ALA A 157 9.47 2.02 25.24
N ALA A 158 9.65 3.34 25.35
CA ALA A 158 10.87 3.94 25.90
C ALA A 158 11.07 3.55 27.38
N THR A 159 9.99 3.53 28.16
CA THR A 159 10.05 3.12 29.57
C THR A 159 10.43 1.65 29.71
N LEU A 160 9.86 0.77 28.88
CA LEU A 160 10.22 -0.64 28.85
C LEU A 160 11.68 -0.84 28.41
N GLN A 161 12.15 -0.10 27.41
CA GLN A 161 13.55 -0.17 26.95
C GLN A 161 14.53 0.22 28.05
N ALA A 162 14.23 1.24 28.85
CA ALA A 162 15.04 1.62 30.00
C ALA A 162 15.10 0.52 31.07
N LYS A 163 13.96 -0.16 31.33
CA LYS A 163 13.92 -1.30 32.26
C LYS A 163 14.73 -2.49 31.74
N VAL A 164 14.64 -2.80 30.45
CA VAL A 164 15.46 -3.86 29.82
C VAL A 164 16.94 -3.54 29.98
N SER A 165 17.36 -2.32 29.65
CA SER A 165 18.77 -1.91 29.80
C SER A 165 19.27 -2.00 31.25
N HIS A 166 18.42 -1.65 32.23
CA HIS A 166 18.77 -1.80 33.65
C HIS A 166 18.90 -3.28 34.08
N LEU A 167 17.98 -4.14 33.63
CA LEU A 167 18.05 -5.58 33.91
C LEU A 167 19.29 -6.22 33.28
N GLU A 168 19.66 -5.83 32.06
CA GLU A 168 20.88 -6.28 31.38
C GLU A 168 22.13 -5.93 32.19
N ALA A 169 22.25 -4.70 32.69
CA ALA A 169 23.37 -4.29 33.55
C ALA A 169 23.43 -5.08 34.87
N MET A 170 22.27 -5.38 35.48
CA MET A 170 22.22 -6.22 36.69
C MET A 170 22.64 -7.67 36.42
N LEU A 171 22.27 -8.22 35.26
CA LEU A 171 22.71 -9.56 34.85
C LEU A 171 24.22 -9.60 34.64
N GLU A 172 24.79 -8.61 33.96
CA GLU A 172 26.24 -8.52 33.72
C GLU A 172 27.04 -8.47 35.04
N LEU A 173 26.59 -7.67 36.01
CA LEU A 173 27.22 -7.64 37.35
C LEU A 173 27.12 -8.98 38.08
N LYS A 174 25.99 -9.68 37.94
CA LYS A 174 25.81 -11.02 38.53
C LYS A 174 26.71 -12.05 37.86
N ASP A 175 26.85 -12.02 36.54
CA ASP A 175 27.73 -12.92 35.79
C ASP A 175 29.21 -12.70 36.14
N GLN A 176 29.62 -11.45 36.30
CA GLN A 176 30.96 -11.13 36.79
C GLN A 176 31.19 -11.70 38.19
N ARG A 177 30.21 -11.56 39.09
CA ARG A 177 30.30 -12.09 40.45
C ARG A 177 30.35 -13.62 40.48
N ILE A 178 29.56 -14.29 39.63
CA ILE A 178 29.59 -15.75 39.48
C ILE A 178 30.96 -16.20 39.01
N THR A 179 31.55 -15.48 38.06
CA THR A 179 32.89 -15.77 37.53
C THR A 179 33.95 -15.64 38.63
N ASP A 180 33.96 -14.53 39.37
CA ASP A 180 34.91 -14.30 40.47
C ASP A 180 34.83 -15.37 41.55
N LEU A 181 33.60 -15.72 41.97
CA LEU A 181 33.37 -16.77 42.96
C LEU A 181 33.78 -18.16 42.44
N SER A 182 33.53 -18.44 41.16
CA SER A 182 33.96 -19.69 40.51
C SER A 182 35.48 -19.82 40.48
N ILE A 183 36.20 -18.71 40.25
CA ILE A 183 37.67 -18.67 40.30
C ILE A 183 38.16 -18.92 41.73
N GLN A 184 37.54 -18.30 42.73
CA GLN A 184 37.89 -18.51 44.14
C GLN A 184 37.67 -19.96 44.58
N LEU A 185 36.53 -20.57 44.21
CA LEU A 185 36.24 -21.97 44.49
C LEU A 185 37.28 -22.90 43.87
N LYS A 186 37.65 -22.70 42.61
CA LYS A 186 38.71 -23.47 41.94
C LYS A 186 40.06 -23.36 42.65
N ARG A 187 40.42 -22.18 43.17
CA ARG A 187 41.65 -21.96 43.94
C ARG A 187 41.63 -22.66 45.30
N CYS A 188 40.48 -22.69 45.98
CA CYS A 188 40.35 -23.41 47.26
C CYS A 188 40.38 -24.94 47.10
N THR A 189 39.97 -25.48 45.96
CA THR A 189 39.98 -26.93 45.69
C THR A 189 41.35 -27.50 45.30
N CYS A 190 42.33 -26.67 44.91
CA CYS A 190 43.69 -27.13 44.59
C CYS A 190 44.68 -27.08 45.78
N HIS A 191 44.20 -26.78 46.99
CA HIS A 191 44.98 -26.80 48.23
C HIS A 191 44.61 -27.97 49.17
N LYS A 192 44.01 -29.03 48.63
CA LYS A 192 43.84 -30.35 49.29
C LYS A 192 44.47 -31.41 48.40
#